data_AF-A0A4Q2DF58-F1
#
_entry.id   AF-A0A4Q2DF58-F1
#
_cell.length_a   1.000
_cell.length_b   1.000
_cell.length_c   1.000
_cell.angle_alpha   90.00
_cell.angle_beta   90.00
_cell.angle_gamma   90.00
#
_symmetry.space_group_name_H-M   'P 1'
#
loop_
_entity.id
_entity.type
_entity.pdbx_description
1 polymer ?
#
loop_
_entity_poly.entity_id
_entity_poly.type
_entity_poly.pdbx_seq_one_letter_code
_entity_poly.pdbx_strand_id
1 'polypeptide(L)'
;MLRNVEVFTTPFTGATLTVVLPFSQLENFKLISGPDTCCEDLLTSRPPHLRLLDIASSTAGYPSLSKSLPVSLFPNLNHLKLFATEQTLSIFHILDILVLPALSTLQINGQFGFDSARPLFGKILLLIQRSGCSMMNLTVSAPLDTQQEEFYETLKLSPGIQHLEVPHIGAQGLRELVLDTGDVPPSGRHQLIPNLRVLKLCWYGSDPSNPTTGEIEFTALREMVVSRTTGGRMSLKQVHFAGYHNSNQNPQLDAQWNPTAMNPEVTLAALAWSFEKSLIHFYEYHFWRYSDDPFERFEYEHDRADANLHEKLDQEMRNLENVDLSDHADTLVLARRNIPYLLHKVSQMGEGTVPGDDRFAFRVRAGEVCRKWKPFILRDARAAWYIWRCVNVKIRHFVLLCRPVYEDEEDTWKDITIVSYYDL
;
A
#
# COMPACT_ATOMS: atom_id res chain seq x y z
N MET A 1 16.10 23.76 -22.64
CA MET A 1 15.08 22.76 -23.02
C MET A 1 14.24 22.45 -21.80
N LEU A 2 12.93 22.70 -21.85
CA LEU A 2 12.00 22.37 -20.77
C LEU A 2 11.48 20.95 -21.04
N ARG A 3 12.07 19.94 -20.39
CA ARG A 3 11.64 18.53 -20.54
C ARG A 3 10.49 18.16 -19.61
N ASN A 4 10.38 18.88 -18.49
CA ASN A 4 9.39 18.67 -17.44
C ASN A 4 8.60 19.95 -17.26
N VAL A 5 7.28 19.83 -17.28
CA VAL A 5 6.37 20.94 -16.99
C VAL A 5 5.42 20.50 -15.88
N GLU A 6 5.40 21.26 -14.80
CA GLU A 6 4.38 21.19 -13.77
C GLU A 6 3.56 22.47 -13.83
N VAL A 7 2.24 22.32 -14.01
CA VAL A 7 1.32 23.46 -14.04
C VAL A 7 0.60 23.53 -12.69
N PHE A 8 0.78 24.68 -12.02
CA PHE A 8 0.07 25.05 -10.80
C PHE A 8 -0.69 26.33 -11.06
N THR A 9 -1.99 26.35 -10.76
CA THR A 9 -2.74 27.60 -10.67
C THR A 9 -2.84 28.05 -9.23
N THR A 10 -2.24 29.19 -8.93
CA THR A 10 -2.58 30.01 -7.76
C THR A 10 -3.65 31.02 -8.18
N PRO A 11 -4.71 31.25 -7.39
CA PRO A 11 -5.73 32.24 -7.71
C PRO A 11 -5.14 33.65 -7.62
N PHE A 12 -4.56 34.15 -8.72
CA PHE A 12 -4.26 35.57 -8.90
C PHE A 12 -5.49 36.25 -9.49
N THR A 13 -6.16 37.07 -8.69
CA THR A 13 -7.28 37.88 -9.15
C THR A 13 -6.77 39.02 -10.04
N GLY A 14 -7.14 39.01 -11.32
CA GLY A 14 -7.04 40.18 -12.21
C GLY A 14 -5.96 40.19 -13.29
N ALA A 15 -5.15 39.12 -13.45
CA ALA A 15 -4.18 39.03 -14.55
C ALA A 15 -4.27 37.67 -15.27
N THR A 16 -4.42 37.69 -16.60
CA THR A 16 -4.39 36.48 -17.44
C THR A 16 -2.96 36.23 -17.90
N LEU A 17 -2.33 35.18 -17.37
CA LEU A 17 -1.00 34.74 -17.82
C LEU A 17 -1.17 33.71 -18.96
N THR A 18 -0.80 34.06 -20.19
CA THR A 18 -0.78 33.11 -21.31
C THR A 18 0.57 32.42 -21.38
N VAL A 19 0.62 31.13 -21.06
CA VAL A 19 1.83 30.30 -21.19
C VAL A 19 1.74 29.47 -22.45
N VAL A 20 2.65 29.68 -23.40
CA VAL A 20 2.80 28.79 -24.56
C VAL A 20 3.78 27.69 -24.19
N LEU A 21 3.28 26.46 -24.08
CA LEU A 21 4.11 25.30 -23.72
C LEU A 21 4.87 24.78 -24.95
N PRO A 22 6.17 24.39 -24.80
CA PRO A 22 6.94 23.79 -25.88
C PRO A 22 6.58 22.31 -26.05
N PHE A 23 5.35 22.01 -26.47
CA PHE A 23 4.81 20.65 -26.57
C PHE A 23 5.72 19.68 -27.35
N SER A 24 6.41 20.16 -28.39
CA SER A 24 7.33 19.31 -29.17
C SER A 24 8.52 18.77 -28.38
N GLN A 25 8.88 19.36 -27.23
CA GLN A 25 10.00 18.95 -26.37
C GLN A 25 9.55 18.29 -25.06
N LEU A 26 8.24 18.17 -24.86
CA LEU A 26 7.66 17.75 -23.59
C LEU A 26 7.82 16.24 -23.41
N GLU A 27 8.53 15.83 -22.35
CA GLU A 27 8.70 14.43 -21.97
C GLU A 27 7.78 14.05 -20.80
N ASN A 28 7.60 14.94 -19.83
CA ASN A 28 6.75 14.72 -18.67
C ASN A 28 5.82 15.91 -18.45
N PHE A 29 4.54 15.63 -18.28
CA PHE A 29 3.52 16.63 -18.02
C PHE A 29 2.73 16.28 -16.76
N LYS A 30 2.70 17.22 -15.81
CA LYS A 30 1.93 17.11 -14.58
C LYS A 30 0.99 18.29 -14.43
N LEU A 31 -0.29 17.99 -14.27
CA LEU A 31 -1.37 18.96 -14.06
C LEU A 31 -2.03 18.64 -12.73
N ILE A 32 -1.84 19.49 -11.72
CA ILE A 32 -2.42 19.31 -10.37
C ILE A 32 -3.61 20.26 -10.16
N SER A 33 -3.45 21.47 -10.67
CA SER A 33 -4.48 22.49 -10.75
C SER A 33 -4.14 23.36 -11.95
N GLY A 34 -5.11 23.62 -12.81
CA GLY A 34 -4.86 24.30 -14.07
C GLY A 34 -6.10 24.92 -14.66
N PRO A 35 -5.92 25.85 -15.60
CA PRO A 35 -7.04 26.32 -16.40
C PRO A 35 -7.61 25.15 -17.20
N ASP A 36 -8.92 25.20 -17.32
CA ASP A 36 -9.79 24.25 -18.01
C ASP A 36 -9.18 23.70 -19.33
N THR A 37 -8.56 24.56 -20.13
CA THR A 37 -8.10 24.21 -21.48
C THR A 37 -6.78 23.43 -21.53
N CYS A 38 -5.95 23.42 -20.47
CA CYS A 38 -4.59 22.86 -20.56
C CYS A 38 -4.57 21.38 -20.96
N CYS A 39 -5.54 20.59 -20.51
CA CYS A 39 -5.67 19.19 -20.89
C CYS A 39 -6.04 19.04 -22.38
N GLU A 40 -6.99 19.84 -22.85
CA GLU A 40 -7.39 19.84 -24.28
C GLU A 40 -6.25 20.31 -25.18
N ASP A 41 -5.49 21.33 -24.78
CA ASP A 41 -4.32 21.83 -25.50
C ASP A 41 -3.23 20.76 -25.61
N LEU A 42 -2.97 20.02 -24.52
CA LEU A 42 -2.04 18.88 -24.52
C LEU A 42 -2.50 17.78 -25.47
N LEU A 43 -3.78 17.41 -25.41
CA LEU A 43 -4.37 16.36 -26.25
C LEU A 43 -4.35 16.76 -27.74
N THR A 44 -4.61 18.02 -28.03
CA THR A 44 -4.62 18.57 -29.39
C THR A 44 -3.21 18.69 -29.96
N SER A 45 -2.23 19.09 -29.15
CA SER A 45 -0.84 19.31 -29.57
C SER A 45 -0.05 18.02 -29.83
N ARG A 46 -0.49 16.88 -29.26
CA ARG A 46 0.09 15.54 -29.47
C ARG A 46 1.63 15.51 -29.35
N PRO A 47 2.19 15.93 -28.20
CA PRO A 47 3.64 15.94 -27.96
C PRO A 47 4.26 14.55 -28.26
N PRO A 48 5.18 14.45 -29.27
CA PRO A 48 5.68 13.17 -29.75
C PRO A 48 6.63 12.48 -28.76
N HIS A 49 7.20 13.22 -27.81
CA HIS A 49 8.16 12.72 -26.83
C HIS A 49 7.56 12.49 -25.45
N LEU A 50 6.25 12.68 -25.27
CA LEU A 50 5.59 12.54 -23.99
C LEU A 50 5.67 11.08 -23.51
N ARG A 51 6.22 10.87 -22.31
CA ARG A 51 6.42 9.59 -21.63
C ARG A 51 5.51 9.46 -20.41
N LEU A 52 5.36 10.54 -19.65
CA LEU A 52 4.54 10.60 -18.46
C LEU A 52 3.47 11.67 -18.58
N LEU A 53 2.22 11.27 -18.34
CA LEU A 53 1.08 12.16 -18.17
C LEU A 53 0.47 11.92 -16.80
N ASP A 54 0.50 12.95 -15.94
CA ASP A 54 -0.07 12.92 -14.60
C ASP A 54 -1.09 14.04 -14.47
N ILE A 55 -2.37 13.69 -14.40
CA ILE A 55 -3.46 14.63 -14.29
C ILE A 55 -4.18 14.37 -12.97
N ALA A 56 -3.99 15.27 -12.02
CA ALA A 56 -4.78 15.34 -10.81
C ALA A 56 -5.73 16.52 -10.89
N SER A 57 -7.02 16.26 -10.72
CA SER A 57 -8.04 17.29 -10.65
C SER A 57 -8.74 17.22 -9.29
N SER A 58 -8.60 18.27 -8.49
CA SER A 58 -9.24 18.38 -7.17
C SER A 58 -10.27 19.51 -7.09
N THR A 59 -10.29 20.43 -8.06
CA THR A 59 -11.13 21.64 -8.02
C THR A 59 -12.45 21.45 -8.79
N ALA A 60 -13.55 21.88 -8.16
CA ALA A 60 -14.84 22.06 -8.82
C ALA A 60 -14.68 22.99 -10.02
N GLY A 61 -15.08 22.55 -11.21
CA GLY A 61 -15.02 23.38 -12.42
C GLY A 61 -14.16 22.82 -13.56
N TYR A 62 -13.52 21.67 -13.39
CA TYR A 62 -12.81 21.03 -14.51
C TYR A 62 -13.75 20.89 -15.71
N PRO A 63 -13.38 21.38 -16.90
CA PRO A 63 -14.28 21.40 -18.02
C PRO A 63 -14.52 19.96 -18.42
N SER A 64 -15.77 19.70 -18.78
CA SER A 64 -16.07 18.49 -19.52
C SER A 64 -15.24 18.53 -20.80
N LEU A 65 -14.25 17.64 -20.92
CA LEU A 65 -13.54 17.41 -22.17
C LEU A 65 -14.56 17.41 -23.30
N SER A 66 -14.36 18.26 -24.30
CA SER A 66 -15.27 18.36 -25.42
C SER A 66 -15.44 16.97 -26.05
N LYS A 67 -16.69 16.48 -26.08
CA LYS A 67 -17.04 15.14 -26.60
C LYS A 67 -16.60 14.93 -28.06
N SER A 68 -16.22 15.99 -28.75
CA SER A 68 -15.75 16.03 -30.13
C SER A 68 -14.24 15.88 -30.31
N LEU A 69 -13.46 15.67 -29.25
CA LEU A 69 -12.00 15.52 -29.40
C LEU A 69 -11.68 14.27 -30.24
N PRO A 70 -10.84 14.41 -31.29
CA PRO A 70 -10.40 13.27 -32.07
C PRO A 70 -9.53 12.35 -31.22
N VAL A 71 -9.57 11.06 -31.56
CA VAL A 71 -8.68 10.05 -30.98
C VAL A 71 -7.22 10.53 -31.09
N SER A 72 -6.51 10.52 -29.96
CA SER A 72 -5.17 11.09 -29.79
C SER A 72 -4.16 9.99 -29.51
N LEU A 73 -3.15 9.90 -30.38
CA LEU A 73 -2.09 8.89 -30.33
C LEU A 73 -0.86 9.45 -29.63
N PHE A 74 -0.39 8.75 -28.58
CA PHE A 74 0.85 9.07 -27.88
C PHE A 74 1.78 7.85 -27.90
N PRO A 75 2.66 7.72 -28.90
CA PRO A 75 3.39 6.48 -29.14
C PRO A 75 4.44 6.16 -28.05
N ASN A 76 4.91 7.16 -27.32
CA ASN A 76 5.97 7.01 -26.32
C ASN A 76 5.47 7.10 -24.86
N LEU A 77 4.17 7.32 -24.66
CA LEU A 77 3.60 7.49 -23.33
C LEU A 77 3.49 6.13 -22.65
N ASN A 78 4.32 5.94 -21.62
CA ASN A 78 4.43 4.70 -20.88
C ASN A 78 3.87 4.78 -19.45
N HIS A 79 3.64 6.00 -18.94
CA HIS A 79 3.02 6.24 -17.64
C HIS A 79 1.82 7.18 -17.77
N LEU A 80 0.63 6.69 -17.40
CA LEU A 80 -0.58 7.50 -17.26
C LEU A 80 -1.03 7.48 -15.80
N LYS A 81 -1.15 8.65 -15.18
CA LYS A 81 -1.70 8.83 -13.85
C LYS A 81 -2.90 9.77 -13.92
N LEU A 82 -4.01 9.33 -13.34
CA LEU A 82 -5.23 10.10 -13.24
C LEU A 82 -5.67 10.13 -11.79
N PHE A 83 -5.98 11.32 -11.28
CA PHE A 83 -6.67 11.49 -10.00
C PHE A 83 -7.96 12.27 -10.21
N ALA A 84 -9.06 11.74 -9.67
CA ALA A 84 -10.36 12.37 -9.75
C ALA A 84 -11.07 12.41 -8.39
N THR A 85 -11.89 13.43 -8.18
CA THR A 85 -12.91 13.46 -7.13
C THR A 85 -14.29 13.22 -7.74
N GLU A 86 -15.33 13.12 -6.91
CA GLU A 86 -16.73 13.04 -7.36
C GLU A 86 -17.08 14.14 -8.39
N GLN A 87 -16.51 15.33 -8.23
CA GLN A 87 -16.80 16.49 -9.07
C GLN A 87 -16.04 16.46 -10.41
N THR A 88 -15.03 15.61 -10.55
CA THR A 88 -14.08 15.64 -11.69
C THR A 88 -14.02 14.31 -12.41
N LEU A 89 -15.00 13.42 -12.21
CA LEU A 89 -15.11 12.10 -12.85
C LEU A 89 -15.10 12.16 -14.38
N SER A 90 -15.51 13.30 -14.96
CA SER A 90 -15.45 13.55 -16.39
C SER A 90 -14.04 13.42 -16.98
N ILE A 91 -12.99 13.52 -16.14
CA ILE A 91 -11.60 13.29 -16.55
C ILE A 91 -11.41 11.90 -17.15
N PHE A 92 -12.17 10.88 -16.71
CA PHE A 92 -12.05 9.53 -17.24
C PHE A 92 -12.53 9.39 -18.68
N HIS A 93 -13.22 10.39 -19.25
CA HIS A 93 -13.48 10.43 -20.70
C HIS A 93 -12.20 10.50 -21.53
N ILE A 94 -11.08 10.95 -20.95
CA ILE A 94 -9.78 10.89 -21.62
C ILE A 94 -9.44 9.44 -22.03
N LEU A 95 -9.85 8.46 -21.24
CA LEU A 95 -9.63 7.04 -21.53
C LEU A 95 -10.40 6.57 -22.76
N ASP A 96 -11.40 7.31 -23.25
CA ASP A 96 -12.15 6.95 -24.45
C ASP A 96 -11.44 7.41 -25.73
N ILE A 97 -10.56 8.41 -25.65
CA ILE A 97 -9.93 9.06 -26.80
C ILE A 97 -8.43 8.79 -26.93
N LEU A 98 -7.77 8.17 -25.95
CA LEU A 98 -6.33 7.91 -25.99
C LEU A 98 -5.94 6.61 -26.72
N VAL A 99 -4.86 6.62 -27.48
CA VAL A 99 -4.19 5.42 -28.02
C VAL A 99 -2.75 5.42 -27.55
N LEU A 100 -2.39 4.45 -26.71
CA LEU A 100 -1.16 4.45 -25.91
C LEU A 100 -0.40 3.12 -26.08
N PRO A 101 0.20 2.84 -27.24
CA PRO A 101 0.81 1.53 -27.51
C PRO A 101 1.98 1.19 -26.60
N ALA A 102 2.68 2.19 -26.05
CA ALA A 102 3.79 2.01 -25.12
C ALA A 102 3.36 2.00 -23.63
N LEU A 103 2.06 2.05 -23.32
CA LEU A 103 1.58 2.13 -21.94
C LEU A 103 1.98 0.89 -21.14
N SER A 104 2.85 1.07 -20.15
CA SER A 104 3.26 0.02 -19.22
C SER A 104 2.70 0.22 -17.82
N THR A 105 2.39 1.46 -17.44
CA THR A 105 1.92 1.83 -16.10
C THR A 105 0.67 2.69 -16.19
N LEU A 106 -0.42 2.21 -15.59
CA LEU A 106 -1.66 2.95 -15.42
C LEU A 106 -1.97 3.10 -13.93
N GLN A 107 -2.12 4.34 -13.47
CA GLN A 107 -2.54 4.66 -12.12
C GLN A 107 -3.80 5.51 -12.15
N ILE A 108 -4.85 5.03 -11.51
CA ILE A 108 -6.10 5.75 -11.35
C ILE A 108 -6.42 5.81 -9.87
N ASN A 109 -6.41 7.01 -9.32
CA ASN A 109 -6.70 7.28 -7.92
C ASN A 109 -7.97 8.12 -7.84
N GLY A 110 -8.72 8.00 -6.76
CA GLY A 110 -9.79 8.97 -6.57
C GLY A 110 -10.58 8.92 -5.29
N GLN A 111 -11.34 9.99 -5.12
CA GLN A 111 -12.22 10.24 -3.98
C GLN A 111 -13.65 10.45 -4.50
N PHE A 112 -14.27 9.35 -4.90
CA PHE A 112 -15.63 9.32 -5.44
C PHE A 112 -16.36 8.06 -4.98
N GLY A 113 -17.69 8.08 -5.07
CA GLY A 113 -18.57 6.98 -4.68
C GLY A 113 -18.45 5.76 -5.60
N PHE A 114 -18.84 4.60 -5.08
CA PHE A 114 -18.81 3.33 -5.79
C PHE A 114 -19.61 3.34 -7.10
N ASP A 115 -20.82 3.89 -7.08
CA ASP A 115 -21.71 3.89 -8.26
C ASP A 115 -21.13 4.71 -9.41
N SER A 116 -20.50 5.83 -9.09
CA SER A 116 -19.79 6.71 -10.02
C SER A 116 -18.58 6.05 -10.66
N ALA A 117 -17.96 5.10 -9.95
CA ALA A 117 -16.78 4.38 -10.38
C ALA A 117 -17.08 3.23 -11.36
N ARG A 118 -18.31 2.68 -11.35
CA ARG A 118 -18.67 1.44 -12.08
C ARG A 118 -18.18 1.35 -13.53
N PRO A 119 -18.25 2.40 -14.38
CA PRO A 119 -17.83 2.30 -15.77
C PRO A 119 -16.31 2.20 -15.98
N LEU A 120 -15.51 2.40 -14.93
CA LEU A 120 -14.07 2.62 -15.06
C LEU A 120 -13.32 1.40 -15.59
N PHE A 121 -13.62 0.18 -15.13
CA PHE A 121 -12.99 -1.02 -15.69
C PHE A 121 -13.33 -1.23 -17.17
N GLY A 122 -14.57 -0.94 -17.58
CA GLY A 122 -14.94 -0.93 -19.00
C GLY A 122 -14.11 0.07 -19.81
N LYS A 123 -13.88 1.28 -19.28
CA LYS A 123 -13.01 2.27 -19.94
C LYS A 123 -11.55 1.82 -20.02
N ILE A 124 -11.02 1.22 -18.96
CA ILE A 124 -9.67 0.65 -18.93
C ILE A 124 -9.53 -0.47 -19.96
N LEU A 125 -10.51 -1.39 -20.02
CA LEU A 125 -10.55 -2.48 -20.98
C LEU A 125 -10.51 -1.96 -22.42
N LEU A 126 -11.38 -0.98 -22.75
CA LEU A 126 -11.42 -0.36 -24.08
C LEU A 126 -10.12 0.35 -24.43
N LEU A 127 -9.47 1.03 -23.46
CA LEU A 127 -8.16 1.64 -23.67
C LEU A 127 -7.12 0.58 -24.06
N ILE A 128 -7.05 -0.53 -23.35
CA ILE A 128 -6.06 -1.60 -23.58
C ILE A 128 -6.30 -2.24 -24.95
N GLN A 129 -7.56 -2.59 -25.26
CA GLN A 129 -7.93 -3.16 -26.56
C GLN A 129 -7.58 -2.21 -27.70
N ARG A 130 -7.91 -0.92 -27.57
CA ARG A 130 -7.62 0.09 -28.59
C ARG A 130 -6.12 0.37 -28.73
N SER A 131 -5.38 0.33 -27.63
CA SER A 131 -3.94 0.65 -27.62
C SER A 131 -3.06 -0.55 -27.97
N GLY A 132 -3.55 -1.78 -27.80
CA GLY A 132 -2.75 -3.00 -27.92
C GLY A 132 -1.57 -3.04 -26.94
N CYS A 133 -1.66 -2.32 -25.83
CA CYS A 133 -0.57 -2.21 -24.85
C CYS A 133 -0.52 -3.44 -23.94
N SER A 134 0.66 -3.70 -23.37
CA SER A 134 0.87 -4.76 -22.38
C SER A 134 1.27 -4.12 -21.06
N MET A 135 0.33 -4.05 -20.11
CA MET A 135 0.59 -3.39 -18.83
C MET A 135 1.50 -4.23 -17.94
N MET A 136 2.38 -3.54 -17.22
CA MET A 136 3.21 -4.11 -16.15
C MET A 136 2.70 -3.68 -14.77
N ASN A 137 2.13 -2.48 -14.67
CA ASN A 137 1.62 -1.94 -13.41
C ASN A 137 0.21 -1.39 -13.60
N LEU A 138 -0.73 -1.90 -12.81
CA LEU A 138 -2.10 -1.40 -12.76
C LEU A 138 -2.41 -1.04 -11.30
N THR A 139 -2.63 0.25 -11.07
CA THR A 139 -3.04 0.78 -9.76
C THR A 139 -4.40 1.43 -9.93
N VAL A 140 -5.39 0.94 -9.19
CA VAL A 140 -6.72 1.53 -9.12
C VAL A 140 -7.13 1.72 -7.67
N SER A 141 -6.85 2.92 -7.18
CA SER A 141 -7.05 3.34 -5.79
C SER A 141 -8.36 4.13 -5.64
N ALA A 142 -9.49 3.46 -5.86
CA ALA A 142 -10.84 4.03 -5.79
C ALA A 142 -11.89 2.92 -5.57
N PRO A 143 -13.04 3.15 -4.92
CA PRO A 143 -14.01 2.10 -4.61
C PRO A 143 -14.64 1.52 -5.89
N LEU A 144 -14.13 0.37 -6.35
CA LEU A 144 -14.55 -0.32 -7.57
C LEU A 144 -14.87 -1.78 -7.35
N ASP A 145 -15.83 -2.27 -8.13
CA ASP A 145 -16.22 -3.67 -8.15
C ASP A 145 -15.26 -4.48 -9.02
N THR A 146 -14.45 -5.32 -8.38
CA THR A 146 -13.55 -6.26 -9.06
C THR A 146 -14.23 -7.58 -9.44
N GLN A 147 -15.54 -7.73 -9.18
CA GLN A 147 -16.32 -8.86 -9.67
C GLN A 147 -16.80 -8.66 -11.11
N GLN A 148 -16.64 -7.44 -11.65
CA GLN A 148 -16.96 -7.13 -13.04
C GLN A 148 -16.13 -7.98 -14.01
N GLU A 149 -16.76 -8.45 -15.09
CA GLU A 149 -16.10 -9.23 -16.14
C GLU A 149 -14.96 -8.43 -16.79
N GLU A 150 -15.17 -7.11 -16.95
CA GLU A 150 -14.20 -6.18 -17.54
C GLU A 150 -12.88 -6.11 -16.77
N PHE A 151 -12.92 -6.33 -15.45
CA PHE A 151 -11.70 -6.44 -14.63
C PHE A 151 -10.89 -7.67 -15.02
N TYR A 152 -11.52 -8.84 -15.13
CA TYR A 152 -10.80 -10.06 -15.50
C TYR A 152 -10.34 -10.05 -16.96
N GLU A 153 -11.14 -9.51 -17.88
CA GLU A 153 -10.72 -9.30 -19.27
C GLU A 153 -9.52 -8.35 -19.37
N THR A 154 -9.48 -7.29 -18.54
CA THR A 154 -8.32 -6.41 -18.40
C THR A 154 -7.07 -7.20 -17.99
N LEU A 155 -7.19 -8.09 -17.01
CA LEU A 155 -6.07 -8.93 -16.57
C LEU A 155 -5.64 -9.95 -17.64
N LYS A 156 -6.58 -10.52 -18.40
CA LYS A 156 -6.29 -11.46 -19.51
C LYS A 156 -5.50 -10.80 -20.63
N LEU A 157 -5.85 -9.56 -20.99
CA LEU A 157 -5.15 -8.80 -22.03
C LEU A 157 -3.76 -8.31 -21.59
N SER A 158 -3.49 -8.27 -20.29
CA SER A 158 -2.21 -7.80 -19.72
C SER A 158 -1.54 -8.85 -18.82
N PRO A 159 -1.13 -10.02 -19.35
CA PRO A 159 -0.47 -11.08 -18.56
C PRO A 159 0.92 -10.67 -18.02
N GLY A 160 1.47 -9.54 -18.51
CA GLY A 160 2.73 -8.97 -18.07
C GLY A 160 2.68 -8.23 -16.73
N ILE A 161 1.49 -8.07 -16.11
CA ILE A 161 1.34 -7.34 -14.85
C ILE A 161 2.20 -7.97 -13.75
N GLN A 162 3.02 -7.12 -13.13
CA GLN A 162 3.87 -7.43 -11.97
C GLN A 162 3.36 -6.74 -10.71
N HIS A 163 2.71 -5.59 -10.84
CA HIS A 163 2.11 -4.85 -9.73
C HIS A 163 0.63 -4.61 -9.98
N LEU A 164 -0.20 -5.13 -9.08
CA LEU A 164 -1.65 -4.94 -9.09
C LEU A 164 -2.08 -4.31 -7.77
N GLU A 165 -2.56 -3.08 -7.80
CA GLU A 165 -3.21 -2.41 -6.69
C GLU A 165 -4.68 -2.17 -7.03
N VAL A 166 -5.60 -2.73 -6.24
CA VAL A 166 -7.05 -2.65 -6.45
C VAL A 166 -7.78 -2.63 -5.10
N PRO A 167 -9.08 -2.32 -5.05
CA PRO A 167 -9.81 -2.20 -3.78
C PRO A 167 -9.90 -3.51 -2.99
N HIS A 168 -10.62 -4.48 -3.53
CA HIS A 168 -10.84 -5.77 -2.90
C HIS A 168 -10.89 -6.81 -3.99
N ILE A 169 -10.49 -8.06 -3.70
CA ILE A 169 -10.70 -9.19 -4.61
C ILE A 169 -11.35 -10.28 -3.78
N GLY A 170 -12.55 -10.70 -4.19
CA GLY A 170 -13.27 -11.78 -3.53
C GLY A 170 -12.58 -13.13 -3.71
N ALA A 171 -13.07 -14.13 -2.99
CA ALA A 171 -12.52 -15.49 -3.01
C ALA A 171 -12.32 -16.08 -4.43
N GLN A 172 -13.35 -15.97 -5.27
CA GLN A 172 -13.27 -16.48 -6.64
C GLN A 172 -12.17 -15.77 -7.43
N GLY A 173 -12.10 -14.44 -7.33
CA GLY A 173 -11.05 -13.67 -7.99
C GLY A 173 -9.65 -14.05 -7.54
N LEU A 174 -9.45 -14.31 -6.24
CA LEU A 174 -8.18 -14.81 -5.72
C LEU A 174 -7.84 -16.20 -6.28
N ARG A 175 -8.84 -17.09 -6.43
CA ARG A 175 -8.66 -18.41 -7.05
C ARG A 175 -8.33 -18.33 -8.54
N GLU A 176 -8.86 -17.35 -9.27
CA GLU A 176 -8.46 -17.09 -10.67
C GLU A 176 -7.00 -16.61 -10.79
N LEU A 177 -6.41 -16.10 -9.70
CA LEU A 177 -5.00 -15.74 -9.62
C LEU A 177 -4.09 -16.90 -9.17
N VAL A 178 -4.62 -18.10 -8.90
CA VAL A 178 -3.81 -19.28 -8.57
C VAL A 178 -3.07 -19.76 -9.82
N LEU A 179 -1.78 -20.06 -9.69
CA LEU A 179 -1.02 -20.68 -10.77
C LEU A 179 -1.23 -22.19 -10.78
N ASP A 180 -1.43 -22.77 -11.97
CA ASP A 180 -1.40 -24.24 -12.09
C ASP A 180 0.03 -24.72 -11.84
N THR A 181 0.18 -25.55 -10.81
CA THR A 181 1.46 -26.15 -10.39
C THR A 181 1.76 -27.47 -11.10
N GLY A 182 0.83 -27.97 -11.93
CA GLY A 182 1.02 -29.21 -12.70
C GLY A 182 1.94 -29.03 -13.90
N ASP A 183 2.79 -30.03 -14.17
CA ASP A 183 3.66 -30.10 -15.36
C ASP A 183 2.87 -30.12 -16.69
N VAL A 184 1.58 -30.45 -16.62
CA VAL A 184 0.65 -30.40 -17.75
C VAL A 184 -0.38 -29.32 -17.45
N PRO A 185 -0.33 -28.16 -18.13
CA PRO A 185 -1.39 -27.17 -17.98
C PRO A 185 -2.70 -27.86 -18.38
N PRO A 186 -3.74 -27.85 -17.52
CA PRO A 186 -5.04 -28.35 -17.90
C PRO A 186 -5.47 -27.56 -19.15
N SER A 187 -5.59 -28.27 -20.27
CA SER A 187 -5.80 -27.69 -21.59
C SER A 187 -6.92 -26.66 -21.56
N GLY A 188 -6.57 -25.37 -21.60
CA GLY A 188 -7.53 -24.27 -21.80
C GLY A 188 -7.71 -23.26 -20.67
N ARG A 189 -7.08 -23.40 -19.49
CA ARG A 189 -7.09 -22.30 -18.50
C ARG A 189 -5.98 -21.28 -18.78
N HIS A 190 -6.36 -20.09 -19.22
CA HIS A 190 -5.44 -18.95 -19.31
C HIS A 190 -5.12 -18.46 -17.91
N GLN A 191 -3.88 -18.62 -17.47
CA GLN A 191 -3.41 -18.12 -16.19
C GLN A 191 -3.41 -16.60 -16.18
N LEU A 192 -4.14 -16.01 -15.23
CA LEU A 192 -4.17 -14.57 -15.06
C LEU A 192 -2.84 -14.10 -14.44
N ILE A 193 -2.23 -13.11 -15.08
CA ILE A 193 -1.07 -12.35 -14.59
C ILE A 193 0.00 -13.25 -13.91
N PRO A 194 0.59 -14.20 -14.65
CA PRO A 194 1.55 -15.16 -14.09
C PRO A 194 2.79 -14.49 -13.48
N ASN A 195 3.09 -13.26 -13.88
CA ASN A 195 4.25 -12.49 -13.43
C ASN A 195 3.98 -11.62 -12.20
N LEU A 196 2.82 -11.74 -11.54
CA LEU A 196 2.48 -10.93 -10.38
C LEU A 196 3.52 -11.05 -9.26
N ARG A 197 4.12 -9.91 -8.90
CA ARG A 197 5.10 -9.75 -7.84
C ARG A 197 4.54 -9.04 -6.62
N VAL A 198 3.65 -8.07 -6.82
CA VAL A 198 3.05 -7.28 -5.76
C VAL A 198 1.56 -7.22 -5.97
N LEU A 199 0.79 -7.69 -4.99
CA LEU A 199 -0.65 -7.50 -4.90
C LEU A 199 -0.94 -6.52 -3.77
N LYS A 200 -1.72 -5.48 -4.01
CA LYS A 200 -2.18 -4.55 -2.98
C LYS A 200 -3.69 -4.43 -3.02
N LEU A 201 -4.31 -4.77 -1.90
CA LEU A 201 -5.74 -4.66 -1.68
C LEU A 201 -6.00 -3.47 -0.77
N CYS A 202 -6.85 -2.55 -1.21
CA CYS A 202 -7.17 -1.30 -0.53
C CYS A 202 -8.64 -1.23 -0.12
N TRP A 203 -8.91 -1.18 1.17
CA TRP A 203 -10.26 -1.04 1.70
C TRP A 203 -10.68 0.43 1.74
N TYR A 204 -11.87 0.75 1.18
CA TYR A 204 -12.36 2.13 1.02
C TYR A 204 -13.62 2.50 1.81
N GLY A 205 -14.13 1.68 2.74
CA GLY A 205 -15.28 2.15 3.52
C GLY A 205 -15.96 1.16 4.43
N SER A 206 -16.77 1.71 5.33
CA SER A 206 -17.51 1.00 6.38
C SER A 206 -18.94 0.61 5.98
N ASP A 207 -19.34 0.85 4.72
CA ASP A 207 -20.69 0.54 4.25
C ASP A 207 -20.80 -0.94 3.88
N PRO A 208 -21.44 -1.77 4.72
CA PRO A 208 -21.54 -3.21 4.48
C PRO A 208 -22.37 -3.57 3.24
N SER A 209 -23.10 -2.61 2.65
CA SER A 209 -23.84 -2.80 1.42
C SER A 209 -22.97 -2.69 0.16
N ASN A 210 -21.73 -2.23 0.30
CA ASN A 210 -20.82 -2.04 -0.82
C ASN A 210 -20.08 -3.36 -1.14
N PRO A 211 -20.18 -3.94 -2.34
CA PRO A 211 -19.44 -5.16 -2.70
C PRO A 211 -17.91 -4.96 -2.69
N THR A 212 -17.42 -3.72 -2.62
CA THR A 212 -15.99 -3.43 -2.45
C THR A 212 -15.49 -3.54 -1.02
N THR A 213 -16.38 -3.87 -0.08
CA THR A 213 -16.07 -4.03 1.34
C THR A 213 -16.36 -5.48 1.73
N GLY A 214 -15.46 -6.39 1.34
CA GLY A 214 -15.55 -7.82 1.63
C GLY A 214 -14.48 -8.30 2.60
N GLU A 215 -14.83 -9.22 3.49
CA GLU A 215 -13.82 -9.97 4.24
C GLU A 215 -12.93 -10.73 3.24
N ILE A 216 -11.62 -10.71 3.47
CA ILE A 216 -10.70 -11.48 2.64
C ILE A 216 -10.91 -12.97 2.97
N GLU A 217 -11.37 -13.76 1.99
CA GLU A 217 -11.44 -15.20 2.18
C GLU A 217 -10.02 -15.76 2.23
N PHE A 218 -9.62 -16.13 3.45
CA PHE A 218 -8.25 -16.41 3.75
C PHE A 218 -7.71 -17.70 3.11
N THR A 219 -8.58 -18.71 2.97
CA THR A 219 -8.26 -19.96 2.27
C THR A 219 -7.87 -19.66 0.82
N ALA A 220 -8.70 -18.90 0.10
CA ALA A 220 -8.40 -18.49 -1.28
C ALA A 220 -7.13 -17.63 -1.38
N LEU A 221 -6.91 -16.70 -0.44
CA LEU A 221 -5.66 -15.92 -0.38
C LEU A 221 -4.44 -16.82 -0.23
N ARG A 222 -4.51 -17.78 0.71
CA ARG A 222 -3.42 -18.72 0.99
C ARG A 222 -3.12 -19.60 -0.22
N GLU A 223 -4.16 -20.14 -0.88
CA GLU A 223 -4.01 -20.90 -2.12
C GLU A 223 -3.27 -20.09 -3.20
N MET A 224 -3.69 -18.84 -3.42
CA MET A 224 -3.05 -17.93 -4.37
C MET A 224 -1.58 -17.68 -4.03
N VAL A 225 -1.27 -17.34 -2.77
CA VAL A 225 0.11 -17.07 -2.35
C VAL A 225 0.98 -18.31 -2.48
N VAL A 226 0.54 -19.46 -1.97
CA VAL A 226 1.29 -20.73 -2.01
C VAL A 226 1.59 -21.14 -3.46
N SER A 227 0.63 -21.00 -4.37
CA SER A 227 0.83 -21.34 -5.79
C SER A 227 1.90 -20.49 -6.48
N ARG A 228 2.21 -19.30 -5.96
CA ARG A 228 3.13 -18.31 -6.54
C ARG A 228 4.49 -18.22 -5.86
N THR A 229 4.74 -19.10 -4.91
CA THR A 229 5.93 -19.07 -4.03
C THR A 229 6.51 -20.45 -3.78
N THR A 230 5.72 -21.52 -3.97
CA THR A 230 6.20 -22.90 -3.94
C THR A 230 6.66 -23.39 -5.32
N GLY A 231 7.42 -24.49 -5.37
CA GLY A 231 7.88 -25.08 -6.64
C GLY A 231 8.99 -24.30 -7.36
N GLY A 232 9.80 -23.52 -6.63
CA GLY A 232 10.93 -22.76 -7.19
C GLY A 232 10.54 -21.49 -7.95
N ARG A 233 9.23 -21.24 -8.12
CA ARG A 233 8.70 -20.00 -8.70
C ARG A 233 8.40 -19.03 -7.56
N MET A 234 9.37 -18.21 -7.16
CA MET A 234 9.14 -17.06 -6.25
C MET A 234 8.72 -15.83 -7.08
N SER A 235 7.56 -15.91 -7.73
CA SER A 235 7.05 -14.79 -8.53
C SER A 235 6.47 -13.72 -7.63
N LEU A 236 5.64 -14.12 -6.65
CA LEU A 236 5.03 -13.19 -5.69
C LEU A 236 6.01 -12.83 -4.60
N LYS A 237 6.20 -11.52 -4.36
CA LYS A 237 7.08 -10.96 -3.35
C LYS A 237 6.31 -10.38 -2.18
N GLN A 238 5.20 -9.69 -2.45
CA GLN A 238 4.48 -8.92 -1.43
C GLN A 238 2.97 -8.96 -1.65
N VAL A 239 2.21 -9.07 -0.56
CA VAL A 239 0.76 -8.83 -0.54
C VAL A 239 0.45 -7.76 0.50
N HIS A 240 -0.15 -6.66 0.07
CA HIS A 240 -0.49 -5.52 0.90
C HIS A 240 -1.99 -5.45 1.15
N PHE A 241 -2.34 -5.02 2.35
CA PHE A 241 -3.70 -4.78 2.81
C PHE A 241 -3.74 -3.40 3.45
N ALA A 242 -4.26 -2.41 2.73
CA ALA A 242 -4.38 -1.05 3.22
C ALA A 242 -5.83 -0.77 3.64
N GLY A 243 -6.03 -0.12 4.80
CA GLY A 243 -7.36 0.32 5.24
C GLY A 243 -8.29 -0.78 5.78
N TYR A 244 -7.83 -2.03 5.91
CA TYR A 244 -8.62 -3.12 6.53
C TYR A 244 -8.69 -2.89 8.05
N HIS A 245 -9.54 -1.93 8.45
CA HIS A 245 -9.54 -1.32 9.78
C HIS A 245 -10.17 -2.18 10.88
N ASN A 246 -10.98 -3.19 10.54
CA ASN A 246 -11.84 -3.81 11.54
C ASN A 246 -11.06 -4.78 12.46
N SER A 247 -10.97 -4.37 13.72
CA SER A 247 -10.13 -4.88 14.82
C SER A 247 -10.36 -6.34 15.27
N ASN A 248 -11.21 -7.10 14.57
CA ASN A 248 -11.53 -8.48 14.94
C ASN A 248 -11.02 -9.52 13.94
N GLN A 249 -10.63 -9.11 12.73
CA GLN A 249 -10.12 -10.04 11.70
C GLN A 249 -8.60 -10.24 11.79
N ASN A 250 -7.85 -9.28 12.34
CA ASN A 250 -6.39 -9.38 12.43
C ASN A 250 -5.91 -10.62 13.23
N PRO A 251 -6.50 -10.97 14.39
CA PRO A 251 -6.15 -12.21 15.09
C PRO A 251 -6.53 -13.47 14.31
N GLN A 252 -7.56 -13.40 13.44
CA GLN A 252 -8.01 -14.53 12.64
C GLN A 252 -7.14 -14.75 11.40
N LEU A 253 -6.68 -13.68 10.74
CA LEU A 253 -5.71 -13.75 9.64
C LEU A 253 -4.43 -14.47 10.13
N ASP A 254 -3.94 -14.11 11.31
CA ASP A 254 -2.77 -14.75 11.90
C ASP A 254 -3.02 -16.22 12.27
N ALA A 255 -4.12 -16.51 12.97
CA ALA A 255 -4.45 -17.87 13.43
C ALA A 255 -4.72 -18.84 12.26
N GLN A 256 -5.26 -18.34 11.15
CA GLN A 256 -5.57 -19.16 9.98
C GLN A 256 -4.35 -19.40 9.07
N TRP A 257 -3.32 -18.52 9.09
CA TRP A 257 -2.11 -18.73 8.28
C TRP A 257 -1.25 -19.86 8.85
N ASN A 258 -1.19 -19.94 10.18
CA ASN A 258 -0.41 -20.92 10.91
C ASN A 258 -1.33 -21.74 11.84
N PRO A 259 -2.03 -22.76 11.32
CA PRO A 259 -2.99 -23.56 12.10
C PRO A 259 -2.35 -24.37 13.24
N THR A 260 -1.01 -24.48 13.29
CA THR A 260 -0.27 -25.08 14.42
C THR A 260 -0.33 -24.27 15.71
N ALA A 261 -0.86 -23.04 15.68
CA ALA A 261 -0.97 -22.11 16.82
C ALA A 261 -2.15 -22.39 17.79
N MET A 262 -2.97 -23.42 17.55
CA MET A 262 -4.16 -23.68 18.37
C MET A 262 -3.81 -24.37 19.71
N ASN A 263 -3.55 -23.52 20.72
CA ASN A 263 -3.29 -23.74 22.16
C ASN A 263 -1.80 -23.92 22.54
N PRO A 264 -1.22 -23.19 23.53
CA PRO A 264 -1.69 -22.16 24.45
C PRO A 264 -1.08 -20.76 24.16
N GLU A 265 -1.15 -20.30 22.91
CA GLU A 265 -0.55 -19.03 22.45
C GLU A 265 -1.40 -17.78 22.70
N VAL A 266 -2.58 -17.94 23.31
CA VAL A 266 -3.47 -16.82 23.68
C VAL A 266 -2.74 -15.82 24.59
N THR A 267 -1.77 -16.28 25.39
CA THR A 267 -0.98 -15.44 26.30
C THR A 267 0.03 -14.56 25.57
N LEU A 268 0.87 -15.11 24.67
CA LEU A 268 1.88 -14.30 23.97
C LEU A 268 1.23 -13.35 22.97
N ALA A 269 0.16 -13.76 22.28
CA ALA A 269 -0.57 -12.89 21.39
C ALA A 269 -1.26 -11.73 22.13
N ALA A 270 -1.88 -12.00 23.29
CA ALA A 270 -2.47 -10.95 24.13
C ALA A 270 -1.41 -10.00 24.70
N LEU A 271 -0.29 -10.54 25.16
CA LEU A 271 0.86 -9.75 25.62
C LEU A 271 1.41 -8.89 24.48
N ALA A 272 1.61 -9.46 23.29
CA ALA A 272 2.08 -8.75 22.11
C ALA A 272 1.15 -7.58 21.74
N TRP A 273 -0.17 -7.75 21.86
CA TRP A 273 -1.12 -6.65 21.65
C TRP A 273 -0.97 -5.53 22.69
N SER A 274 -0.81 -5.88 23.96
CA SER A 274 -0.55 -4.90 25.04
C SER A 274 0.75 -4.14 24.78
N PHE A 275 1.81 -4.88 24.45
CA PHE A 275 3.14 -4.34 24.16
C PHE A 275 3.15 -3.43 22.94
N GLU A 276 2.52 -3.85 21.85
CA GLU A 276 2.35 -3.05 20.64
C GLU A 276 1.71 -1.70 20.99
N LYS A 277 0.60 -1.71 21.74
CA LYS A 277 -0.09 -0.48 22.17
C LYS A 277 0.82 0.45 23.00
N SER A 278 1.56 -0.11 23.95
CA SER A 278 2.50 0.65 24.80
C SER A 278 3.68 1.22 23.99
N LEU A 279 4.23 0.42 23.07
CA LEU A 279 5.35 0.81 22.19
C LEU A 279 4.96 1.82 21.12
N ILE A 280 3.74 1.74 20.58
CA ILE A 280 3.18 2.77 19.71
C ILE A 280 3.11 4.10 20.47
N HIS A 281 2.67 4.10 21.72
CA HIS A 281 2.61 5.32 22.52
C HIS A 281 4.01 5.94 22.72
N PHE A 282 5.03 5.12 23.01
CA PHE A 282 6.43 5.57 23.03
C PHE A 282 6.90 6.15 21.69
N TYR A 283 6.47 5.56 20.57
CA TYR A 283 6.87 5.95 19.21
C TYR A 283 6.14 7.19 18.69
N GLU A 284 4.83 7.28 18.86
CA GLU A 284 4.02 8.43 18.42
C GLU A 284 4.39 9.71 19.18
N TYR A 285 4.78 9.58 20.45
CA TYR A 285 5.30 10.70 21.23
C TYR A 285 6.53 11.36 20.59
N HIS A 286 7.41 10.59 19.95
CA HIS A 286 8.53 11.15 19.18
C HIS A 286 8.03 12.00 17.99
N PHE A 287 6.96 11.58 17.32
CA PHE A 287 6.40 12.33 16.18
C PHE A 287 5.76 13.64 16.64
N TRP A 288 5.03 13.63 17.75
CA TRP A 288 4.38 14.83 18.31
C TRP A 288 5.38 15.93 18.69
N ARG A 289 6.58 15.54 19.16
CA ARG A 289 7.67 16.50 19.47
C ARG A 289 8.01 17.42 18.30
N TYR A 290 7.95 16.90 17.07
CA TYR A 290 8.33 17.62 15.86
C TYR A 290 7.13 18.09 15.05
N SER A 291 5.92 17.93 15.58
CA SER A 291 4.72 18.38 14.91
C SER A 291 4.64 19.91 14.89
N ASP A 292 4.13 20.43 13.78
CA ASP A 292 3.71 21.83 13.69
C ASP A 292 2.30 22.06 14.24
N ASP A 293 1.59 20.99 14.61
CA ASP A 293 0.29 21.07 15.26
C ASP A 293 0.45 21.50 16.74
N PRO A 294 -0.11 22.65 17.16
CA PRO A 294 -0.09 23.10 18.55
C PRO A 294 -0.74 22.11 19.52
N PHE A 295 -1.72 21.32 19.07
CA PHE A 295 -2.38 20.31 19.89
C PHE A 295 -1.43 19.16 20.21
N GLU A 296 -0.71 18.63 19.21
CA GLU A 296 0.26 17.55 19.40
C GLU A 296 1.44 18.00 20.29
N ARG A 297 1.87 19.27 20.20
CA ARG A 297 2.87 19.84 21.13
C ARG A 297 2.36 19.93 22.57
N PHE A 298 1.09 20.31 22.76
CA PHE A 298 0.49 20.36 24.08
C PHE A 298 0.39 18.97 24.72
N GLU A 299 -0.07 17.96 23.96
CA GLU A 299 -0.08 16.58 24.42
C GLU A 299 1.33 16.09 24.77
N TYR A 300 2.33 16.43 23.94
CA TYR A 300 3.73 16.13 24.23
C TYR A 300 4.19 16.69 25.59
N GLU A 301 3.92 17.97 25.88
CA GLU A 301 4.31 18.59 27.15
C GLU A 301 3.54 18.01 28.35
N HIS A 302 2.26 17.68 28.17
CA HIS A 302 1.43 17.06 29.19
C HIS A 302 1.97 15.68 29.59
N ASP A 303 2.17 14.79 28.61
CA ASP A 303 2.68 13.44 28.82
C ASP A 303 4.10 13.45 29.41
N ARG A 304 4.94 14.45 29.07
CA ARG A 304 6.27 14.63 29.68
C ARG A 304 6.22 14.87 31.19
N ALA A 305 5.17 15.53 31.66
CA ALA A 305 4.98 15.88 33.05
C ALA A 305 4.16 14.82 33.81
N ASP A 306 3.55 13.86 33.12
CA ASP A 306 2.68 12.85 33.71
C ASP A 306 3.48 11.69 34.32
N ALA A 307 3.75 11.79 35.63
CA ALA A 307 4.41 10.74 36.38
C ALA A 307 3.65 9.40 36.38
N ASN A 308 2.31 9.42 36.33
CA ASN A 308 1.50 8.20 36.30
C ASN A 308 1.68 7.46 34.97
N LEU A 309 1.75 8.23 33.87
CA LEU A 309 2.07 7.67 32.56
C LEU A 309 3.45 7.00 32.59
N HIS A 310 4.48 7.66 33.14
CA HIS A 310 5.81 7.08 33.24
C HIS A 310 5.84 5.77 34.05
N GLU A 311 5.13 5.70 35.17
CA GLU A 311 5.04 4.48 35.99
C GLU A 311 4.31 3.35 35.26
N LYS A 312 3.26 3.67 34.51
CA LYS A 312 2.56 2.70 33.66
C LYS A 312 3.48 2.16 32.56
N LEU A 313 4.24 3.03 31.91
CA LEU A 313 5.23 2.66 30.90
C LEU A 313 6.36 1.81 31.49
N ASP A 314 6.82 2.09 32.72
CA ASP A 314 7.79 1.26 33.45
C ASP A 314 7.24 -0.15 33.70
N GLN A 315 5.98 -0.25 34.14
CA GLN A 315 5.33 -1.53 34.38
C GLN A 315 5.23 -2.37 33.11
N GLU A 316 4.82 -1.77 31.99
CA GLU A 316 4.77 -2.45 30.69
C GLU A 316 6.16 -2.88 30.20
N MET A 317 7.19 -2.07 30.44
CA MET A 317 8.57 -2.41 30.10
C MET A 317 9.11 -3.57 30.95
N ARG A 318 8.79 -3.62 32.24
CA ARG A 318 9.11 -4.79 33.08
C ARG A 318 8.39 -6.04 32.61
N ASN A 319 7.13 -5.90 32.18
CA ASN A 319 6.38 -7.02 31.63
C ASN A 319 7.08 -7.58 30.38
N LEU A 320 7.55 -6.73 29.47
CA LEU A 320 8.37 -7.10 28.31
C LEU A 320 9.64 -7.86 28.71
N GLU A 321 10.40 -7.31 29.66
CA GLU A 321 11.67 -7.90 30.12
C GLU A 321 11.49 -9.29 30.73
N ASN A 322 10.38 -9.50 31.43
CA ASN A 322 10.08 -10.74 32.14
C ASN A 322 9.55 -11.85 31.23
N VAL A 323 9.20 -11.55 29.96
CA VAL A 323 8.80 -12.61 29.02
C VAL A 323 10.02 -13.46 28.67
N ASP A 324 9.89 -14.77 28.87
CA ASP A 324 10.82 -15.76 28.35
C ASP A 324 10.29 -16.35 27.05
N LEU A 325 11.03 -16.15 25.96
CA LEU A 325 10.65 -16.65 24.64
C LEU A 325 11.07 -18.10 24.41
N SER A 326 11.84 -18.73 25.31
CA SER A 326 12.18 -20.14 25.19
C SER A 326 10.96 -21.05 25.27
N ASP A 327 9.95 -20.63 26.02
CA ASP A 327 8.75 -21.43 26.33
C ASP A 327 7.65 -21.26 25.27
N HIS A 328 7.90 -20.43 24.25
CA HIS A 328 6.96 -20.12 23.19
C HIS A 328 7.33 -20.78 21.87
N ALA A 329 6.34 -21.45 21.27
CA ALA A 329 6.47 -22.16 20.00
C ALA A 329 6.47 -21.21 18.80
N ASP A 330 5.54 -20.24 18.74
CA ASP A 330 5.52 -19.17 17.74
C ASP A 330 5.89 -17.80 18.32
N THR A 331 7.15 -17.39 18.18
CA THR A 331 7.60 -16.03 18.54
C THR A 331 7.38 -15.01 17.42
N LEU A 332 6.98 -15.44 16.22
CA LEU A 332 6.74 -14.52 15.11
C LEU A 332 5.56 -13.60 15.34
N VAL A 333 4.63 -13.95 16.23
CA VAL A 333 3.57 -13.04 16.65
C VAL A 333 4.12 -11.67 17.07
N LEU A 334 5.33 -11.62 17.64
CA LEU A 334 6.00 -10.36 17.99
C LEU A 334 6.47 -9.60 16.75
N ALA A 335 7.07 -10.30 15.78
CA ALA A 335 7.52 -9.71 14.52
C ALA A 335 6.34 -9.21 13.67
N ARG A 336 5.21 -9.93 13.67
CA ARG A 336 3.99 -9.56 12.93
C ARG A 336 3.39 -8.24 13.41
N ARG A 337 3.44 -8.01 14.72
CA ARG A 337 3.02 -6.77 15.39
C ARG A 337 4.10 -5.68 15.43
N ASN A 338 5.19 -5.84 14.66
CA ASN A 338 6.30 -4.89 14.62
C ASN A 338 6.95 -4.59 15.98
N ILE A 339 6.80 -5.45 16.99
CA ILE A 339 7.35 -5.19 18.32
C ILE A 339 8.88 -5.05 18.29
N PRO A 340 9.64 -5.92 17.60
CA PRO A 340 11.10 -5.74 17.48
C PRO A 340 11.50 -4.43 16.80
N TYR A 341 10.75 -4.00 15.77
CA TYR A 341 10.95 -2.72 15.12
C TYR A 341 10.74 -1.56 16.09
N LEU A 342 9.63 -1.57 16.85
CA LEU A 342 9.33 -0.50 17.80
C LEU A 342 10.36 -0.44 18.93
N LEU A 343 10.75 -1.60 19.51
CA LEU A 343 11.82 -1.68 20.51
C LEU A 343 13.15 -1.15 19.96
N HIS A 344 13.49 -1.52 18.72
CA HIS A 344 14.69 -1.03 18.07
C HIS A 344 14.62 0.49 17.88
N LYS A 345 13.51 1.04 17.39
CA LYS A 345 13.33 2.49 17.22
C LYS A 345 13.44 3.23 18.55
N VAL A 346 12.74 2.78 19.60
CA VAL A 346 12.85 3.36 20.94
C VAL A 346 14.31 3.36 21.40
N SER A 347 15.06 2.26 21.20
CA SER A 347 16.48 2.19 21.59
C SER A 347 17.39 3.17 20.83
N GLN A 348 17.00 3.60 19.63
CA GLN A 348 17.77 4.53 18.79
C GLN A 348 17.36 6.00 18.98
N MET A 349 16.34 6.29 19.79
CA MET A 349 15.88 7.67 19.99
C MET A 349 16.93 8.52 20.73
N GLY A 350 16.95 9.82 20.43
CA GLY A 350 17.80 10.79 21.13
C GLY A 350 17.44 10.93 22.61
N GLU A 351 18.38 11.39 23.42
CA GLU A 351 18.16 11.63 24.85
C GLU A 351 17.04 12.65 25.10
N GLY A 352 16.25 12.42 26.16
CA GLY A 352 15.11 13.26 26.52
C GLY A 352 13.93 13.24 25.56
N THR A 353 13.92 12.29 24.60
CA THR A 353 12.83 12.14 23.63
C THR A 353 11.71 11.24 24.14
N VAL A 354 12.02 10.23 24.94
CA VAL A 354 11.06 9.31 25.53
C VAL A 354 10.66 9.83 26.93
N PRO A 355 9.35 9.96 27.27
CA PRO A 355 8.89 10.39 28.58
C PRO A 355 9.43 9.49 29.69
N GLY A 356 10.01 10.07 30.73
CA GLY A 356 10.53 9.35 31.90
C GLY A 356 11.78 8.49 31.64
N ASP A 357 12.42 8.59 30.46
CA ASP A 357 13.63 7.82 30.14
C ASP A 357 14.82 8.16 31.05
N ASP A 358 14.90 9.41 31.51
CA ASP A 358 15.88 9.87 32.49
C ASP A 358 15.79 9.13 33.84
N ARG A 359 14.59 8.65 34.20
CA ARG A 359 14.33 7.91 35.43
C ARG A 359 14.34 6.39 35.24
N PHE A 360 13.76 5.91 34.14
CA PHE A 360 13.47 4.49 33.94
C PHE A 360 14.33 3.82 32.85
N ALA A 361 15.20 4.57 32.18
CA ALA A 361 16.14 4.10 31.15
C ALA A 361 15.48 3.27 30.03
N PHE A 362 14.29 3.68 29.59
CA PHE A 362 13.48 3.00 28.58
C PHE A 362 14.26 2.66 27.31
N ARG A 363 15.09 3.57 26.80
CA ARG A 363 15.87 3.35 25.57
C ARG A 363 16.87 2.21 25.71
N VAL A 364 17.62 2.20 26.81
CA VAL A 364 18.62 1.16 27.10
C VAL A 364 17.93 -0.19 27.23
N ARG A 365 16.87 -0.24 28.05
CA ARG A 365 16.09 -1.44 28.30
C ARG A 365 15.45 -1.98 27.02
N ALA A 366 14.94 -1.11 26.15
CA ALA A 366 14.36 -1.50 24.86
C ALA A 366 15.40 -2.21 23.98
N GLY A 367 16.63 -1.70 23.95
CA GLY A 367 17.74 -2.34 23.27
C GLY A 367 18.12 -3.70 23.87
N GLU A 368 18.06 -3.84 25.19
CA GLU A 368 18.33 -5.10 25.89
C GLU A 368 17.26 -6.16 25.61
N VAL A 369 15.97 -5.81 25.69
CA VAL A 369 14.86 -6.71 25.31
C VAL A 369 14.98 -7.14 23.85
N CYS A 370 15.22 -6.20 22.94
CA CYS A 370 15.40 -6.48 21.52
C CYS A 370 16.54 -7.48 21.28
N ARG A 371 17.68 -7.32 21.99
CA ARG A 371 18.83 -8.24 21.92
C ARG A 371 18.51 -9.61 22.53
N LYS A 372 17.83 -9.65 23.68
CA LYS A 372 17.40 -10.88 24.37
C LYS A 372 16.50 -11.73 23.46
N TRP A 373 15.58 -11.10 22.75
CA TRP A 373 14.57 -11.79 21.94
C TRP A 373 15.06 -12.17 20.53
N LYS A 374 16.09 -11.49 20.00
CA LYS A 374 16.62 -11.70 18.64
C LYS A 374 16.82 -13.17 18.26
N PRO A 375 17.46 -14.05 19.06
CA PRO A 375 17.72 -15.42 18.66
C PRO A 375 16.44 -16.25 18.43
N PHE A 376 15.43 -16.06 19.26
CA PHE A 376 14.17 -16.81 19.19
C PHE A 376 13.33 -16.37 18.00
N ILE A 377 13.24 -15.05 17.79
CA ILE A 377 12.52 -14.49 16.64
C ILE A 377 13.21 -14.91 15.34
N LEU A 378 14.55 -14.88 15.27
CA LEU A 378 15.28 -15.32 14.09
C LEU A 378 15.09 -16.81 13.80
N ARG A 379 15.06 -17.68 14.82
CA ARG A 379 14.76 -19.11 14.68
C ARG A 379 13.44 -19.31 13.93
N ASP A 380 12.37 -18.69 14.42
CA ASP A 380 11.03 -18.89 13.84
C ASP A 380 10.91 -18.19 12.48
N ALA A 381 11.56 -17.03 12.32
CA ALA A 381 11.56 -16.28 11.07
C ALA A 381 12.31 -17.00 9.93
N ARG A 382 13.27 -17.88 10.24
CA ARG A 382 13.92 -18.75 9.25
C ARG A 382 13.05 -19.92 8.85
N ALA A 383 12.24 -20.44 9.77
CA ALA A 383 11.29 -21.51 9.49
C ALA A 383 10.11 -21.01 8.66
N ALA A 384 9.74 -19.73 8.80
CA ALA A 384 8.62 -19.15 8.08
C ALA A 384 8.99 -18.66 6.66
N TRP A 385 8.24 -19.13 5.68
CA TRP A 385 8.37 -18.69 4.28
C TRP A 385 7.76 -17.30 4.05
N TYR A 386 6.87 -16.90 4.95
CA TYR A 386 6.16 -15.63 4.89
C TYR A 386 6.15 -14.95 6.23
N ILE A 387 6.19 -13.61 6.21
CA ILE A 387 6.09 -12.80 7.41
C ILE A 387 5.07 -11.69 7.17
N TRP A 388 4.00 -11.73 7.95
CA TRP A 388 3.09 -10.60 8.10
C TRP A 388 3.79 -9.46 8.84
N ARG A 389 3.50 -8.22 8.45
CA ARG A 389 4.01 -7.01 9.10
C ARG A 389 2.98 -5.91 9.08
N CYS A 390 2.92 -5.12 10.16
CA CYS A 390 2.10 -3.92 10.23
C CYS A 390 2.90 -2.69 9.78
N VAL A 391 2.97 -2.41 8.49
CA VAL A 391 3.83 -1.34 7.94
C VAL A 391 3.42 0.07 8.37
N ASN A 392 2.13 0.31 8.56
CA ASN A 392 1.63 1.58 9.08
C ASN A 392 0.50 1.32 10.07
N VAL A 393 0.76 1.56 11.35
CA VAL A 393 -0.17 1.32 12.45
C VAL A 393 -1.40 2.24 12.35
N LYS A 394 -1.21 3.52 11.98
CA LYS A 394 -2.29 4.52 11.88
C LYS A 394 -3.34 4.13 10.86
N ILE A 395 -2.91 3.73 9.65
CA ILE A 395 -3.82 3.28 8.58
C ILE A 395 -3.97 1.76 8.50
N ARG A 396 -3.44 1.03 9.50
CA ARG A 396 -3.41 -0.44 9.58
C ARG A 396 -3.05 -1.11 8.26
N HIS A 397 -1.94 -0.66 7.68
CA HIS A 397 -1.40 -1.23 6.45
C HIS A 397 -0.62 -2.49 6.80
N PHE A 398 -1.17 -3.66 6.47
CA PHE A 398 -0.49 -4.94 6.64
C PHE A 398 0.18 -5.38 5.35
N VAL A 399 1.34 -6.00 5.48
CA VAL A 399 2.08 -6.54 4.36
C VAL A 399 2.54 -7.94 4.70
N LEU A 400 2.12 -8.90 3.88
CA LEU A 400 2.70 -10.23 3.83
C LEU A 400 3.91 -10.20 2.91
N LEU A 401 5.09 -10.36 3.48
CA LEU A 401 6.34 -10.45 2.74
C LEU A 401 6.66 -11.92 2.48
N CYS A 402 6.84 -12.28 1.21
CA CYS A 402 7.45 -13.55 0.83
C CYS A 402 8.96 -13.38 1.01
N ARG A 403 9.54 -14.11 1.96
CA ARG A 403 10.95 -13.91 2.30
C ARG A 403 11.83 -14.48 1.19
N PRO A 404 12.80 -13.69 0.67
CA PRO A 404 13.94 -14.32 0.02
C PRO A 404 14.71 -15.13 1.09
N VAL A 405 15.27 -16.26 0.68
CA VAL A 405 16.17 -17.03 1.55
C VAL A 405 17.44 -16.22 1.74
N TYR A 406 17.55 -15.49 2.85
CA TYR A 406 18.79 -14.80 3.21
C TYR A 406 19.79 -15.81 3.77
N GLU A 407 21.04 -15.73 3.31
CA GLU A 407 22.13 -16.50 3.91
C GLU A 407 22.61 -15.87 5.23
N ASP A 408 22.38 -14.56 5.43
CA ASP A 408 22.86 -13.79 6.59
C ASP A 408 21.77 -13.53 7.65
N GLU A 409 22.14 -13.74 8.91
CA GLU A 409 21.30 -13.48 10.07
C GLU A 409 21.07 -11.98 10.30
N GLU A 410 22.09 -11.15 10.02
CA GLU A 410 21.97 -9.71 10.24
C GLU A 410 21.02 -9.07 9.23
N ASP A 411 21.07 -9.47 7.96
CA ASP A 411 20.11 -8.99 6.97
C ASP A 411 18.67 -9.42 7.30
N THR A 412 18.50 -10.65 7.78
CA THR A 412 17.21 -11.14 8.28
C THR A 412 16.68 -10.31 9.45
N TRP A 413 17.58 -9.91 10.36
CA TRP A 413 17.25 -9.10 11.53
C TRP A 413 16.96 -7.65 11.18
N LYS A 414 17.81 -7.03 10.34
CA LYS A 414 17.59 -5.70 9.75
C LYS A 414 16.24 -5.62 9.10
N ASP A 415 15.87 -6.64 8.33
CA ASP A 415 14.55 -6.73 7.74
C ASP A 415 13.46 -6.65 8.81
N ILE A 416 13.59 -7.37 9.93
CA ILE A 416 12.62 -7.35 11.04
C ILE A 416 12.59 -6.00 11.77
N THR A 417 13.73 -5.31 11.90
CA THR A 417 13.86 -4.13 12.79
C THR A 417 13.97 -2.77 12.10
N ILE A 418 14.16 -2.70 10.77
CA ILE A 418 14.42 -1.45 10.05
C ILE A 418 13.21 -1.00 9.22
N VAL A 419 12.39 -1.93 8.72
CA VAL A 419 11.34 -1.57 7.76
C VAL A 419 10.12 -0.98 8.45
N SER A 420 10.00 0.35 8.40
CA SER A 420 8.69 0.99 8.30
C SER A 420 8.69 1.88 7.06
N TYR A 421 7.73 1.69 6.17
CA TYR A 421 7.55 2.52 4.98
C TYR A 421 6.93 3.90 5.34
N TYR A 422 7.26 4.45 6.51
CA TYR A 422 6.90 5.83 6.86
C TYR A 422 7.86 6.87 6.24
N ASP A 423 8.93 6.42 5.57
CA ASP A 423 9.89 7.28 4.87
C ASP A 423 9.67 7.33 3.33
N LEU A 424 8.51 6.92 2.82
CA LEU A 424 8.11 7.09 1.41
C LEU A 424 6.93 8.05 1.24
#